data_AF-A0AAJ4K8F4-F1
#
_entry.id   AF-A0AAJ4K8F4-F1
#
_cell.length_a   1.000
_cell.length_b   1.000
_cell.length_c   1.000
_cell.angle_alpha   90.00
_cell.angle_beta   90.00
_cell.angle_gamma   90.00
#
_symmetry.space_group_name_H-M   'P 1'
#
loop_
_entity.id
_entity.type
_entity.pdbx_description
1 polymer ?
#
loop_
_entity_poly.entity_id
_entity_poly.type
_entity_poly.pdbx_seq_one_letter_code
_entity_poly.pdbx_strand_id
1 'polypeptide(L)' 'MKQHQQSTASSYSEACTLLRSGYVKHVRLGWDVGSDEFFRIASDWCDTGAKIKKEGDSFVISLKGFPIPAQH' A
#
# COMPACT_ATOMS: atom_id res chain seq x y z
N MET A 1 -11.10 13.78 -14.44
CA MET A 1 -10.10 14.24 -13.45
C MET A 1 -9.66 13.02 -12.66
N LYS A 2 -8.57 12.37 -13.07
CA LYS A 2 -8.13 11.10 -12.44
C LYS A 2 -7.36 11.46 -11.17
N GLN A 3 -8.07 11.62 -10.07
CA GLN A 3 -7.44 11.75 -8.76
C GLN A 3 -6.61 10.49 -8.56
N HIS A 4 -5.28 10.62 -8.61
CA HIS A 4 -4.40 9.63 -8.00
C HIS A 4 -4.62 9.74 -6.49
N GLN A 5 -5.74 9.20 -6.02
CA GLN A 5 -6.11 9.20 -4.62
C GLN A 5 -5.13 8.26 -3.92
N GLN A 6 -4.06 8.83 -3.38
CA GLN A 6 -3.25 8.12 -2.40
C GLN A 6 -4.19 7.82 -1.23
N SER A 7 -4.63 6.57 -1.09
CA SER A 7 -5.47 6.18 0.03
C SER A 7 -4.58 6.14 1.27
N THR A 8 -4.80 7.09 2.16
CA THR A 8 -4.19 7.06 3.49
C THR A 8 -5.04 6.15 4.35
N ALA A 9 -4.48 5.01 4.74
CA ALA A 9 -5.06 4.14 5.73
C ALA A 9 -4.64 4.62 7.12
N SER A 10 -5.54 4.48 8.09
CA SER A 10 -5.25 4.75 9.50
C SER A 10 -4.85 3.49 10.28
N SER A 11 -4.91 2.31 9.65
CA SER A 11 -4.57 1.02 10.25
C SER A 11 -4.16 -0.02 9.20
N TYR A 12 -3.36 -1.02 9.60
CA TYR A 12 -2.85 -2.05 8.68
C TYR A 12 -3.96 -2.86 8.00
N SER A 13 -5.03 -3.19 8.74
CA SER A 13 -6.17 -3.91 8.19
C SER A 13 -6.85 -3.16 7.05
N GLU A 14 -6.97 -1.83 7.20
CA GLU A 14 -7.54 -0.94 6.20
C GLU A 14 -6.62 -0.83 4.98
N ALA A 15 -5.31 -0.68 5.22
CA ALA A 15 -4.31 -0.70 4.16
C ALA A 15 -4.33 -2.00 3.36
N CYS A 16 -4.43 -3.14 4.06
CA CYS A 16 -4.51 -4.46 3.47
C CYS A 16 -5.78 -4.61 2.63
N THR A 17 -6.92 -4.15 3.14
CA THR A 17 -8.20 -4.15 2.41
C THR A 17 -8.10 -3.32 1.15
N LEU A 18 -7.57 -2.10 1.23
CA LEU A 18 -7.38 -1.20 0.10
C LEU A 18 -6.47 -1.78 -0.99
N LEU A 19 -5.31 -2.32 -0.58
CA LEU A 19 -4.36 -2.96 -1.48
C LEU A 19 -4.93 -4.24 -2.11
N ARG A 20 -5.58 -5.11 -1.32
CA ARG A 20 -6.21 -6.36 -1.81
C ARG A 20 -7.44 -6.12 -2.67
N SER A 21 -8.16 -5.02 -2.44
CA SER A 21 -9.30 -4.62 -3.25
C SER A 21 -8.87 -4.29 -4.69
N GLY A 22 -7.60 -3.94 -4.91
CA GLY A 22 -7.05 -3.63 -6.24
C GLY A 22 -7.48 -2.26 -6.79
N TYR A 23 -8.34 -1.54 -6.06
CA TYR A 23 -8.79 -0.18 -6.38
C TYR A 23 -7.65 0.83 -6.30
N VAL A 24 -6.71 0.63 -5.37
CA VAL A 24 -5.57 1.51 -5.18
C VAL A 24 -4.27 0.73 -5.26
N LYS A 25 -3.35 1.25 -6.07
CA LYS A 25 -2.01 0.67 -6.23
C LYS A 25 -1.07 1.14 -5.13
N HIS A 26 -1.35 2.29 -4.52
CA HIS A 26 -0.50 2.87 -3.48
C HIS A 26 -1.35 3.21 -2.26
N VAL A 27 -0.93 2.76 -1.09
CA VAL A 27 -1.53 3.08 0.20
C VAL A 27 -0.49 3.71 1.09
N ARG A 28 -0.84 4.87 1.66
CA ARG A 28 -0.05 5.52 2.70
C ARG A 28 -0.54 5.03 4.06
N LEU A 29 0.37 4.55 4.89
CA LEU A 29 0.15 4.24 6.29
C LEU A 29 0.27 5.58 7.03
N GLY A 30 -0.87 6.14 7.43
CA GLY A 30 -0.99 7.43 8.13
C GLY A 30 -0.74 7.35 9.63
N TRP A 31 -0.22 6.22 10.12
CA TRP A 31 0.15 5.98 11.51
C TRP A 31 1.64 5.65 11.61
N ASP A 32 2.18 5.73 12.82
CA ASP A 32 3.56 5.35 13.11
C ASP A 32 3.69 3.82 13.04
N VAL A 33 4.36 3.33 11.99
CA VAL A 33 4.61 1.89 11.82
C VAL A 33 5.96 1.58 12.46
N GLY A 34 5.93 0.88 13.59
CA GLY A 34 7.14 0.42 14.27
C GLY A 34 7.96 -0.56 13.42
N SER A 35 9.22 -0.75 13.80
CA SER A 35 10.16 -1.63 13.08
C SER A 35 9.63 -3.07 12.92
N ASP A 36 9.05 -3.65 13.97
CA ASP A 36 8.46 -4.99 13.94
C ASP A 36 7.29 -5.08 12.96
N GLU A 37 6.42 -4.07 12.98
CA GLU A 37 5.25 -4.01 12.11
C GLU A 37 5.69 -3.80 10.66
N PHE A 38 6.66 -2.93 10.41
CA PHE A 38 7.26 -2.75 9.09
C PHE A 38 7.86 -4.04 8.56
N PHE A 39 8.62 -4.80 9.36
CA PHE A 39 9.20 -6.07 8.91
C PHE A 39 8.14 -7.10 8.56
N ARG A 40 7.06 -7.19 9.36
CA ARG A 40 5.93 -8.08 9.07
C ARG A 40 5.24 -7.70 7.77
N ILE A 41 4.87 -6.43 7.63
CA ILE A 41 4.24 -5.88 6.42
C ILE A 41 5.17 -6.08 5.21
N ALA A 42 6.45 -5.74 5.33
CA ALA A 42 7.43 -5.95 4.28
C ALA A 42 7.52 -7.42 3.89
N SER A 43 7.54 -8.35 4.84
CA SER A 43 7.56 -9.78 4.55
C SER A 43 6.30 -10.25 3.82
N ASP A 44 5.12 -9.84 4.29
CA ASP A 44 3.83 -10.16 3.66
C ASP A 44 3.75 -9.64 2.20
N TRP A 45 4.21 -8.41 1.99
CA TRP A 45 4.08 -7.71 0.71
C TRP A 45 5.26 -7.94 -0.24
N CYS A 46 6.43 -8.37 0.25
CA CYS A 46 7.61 -8.69 -0.56
C CYS A 46 7.30 -9.86 -1.50
N ASP A 47 6.62 -10.90 -1.01
CA ASP A 47 6.21 -12.06 -1.81
C ASP A 47 5.15 -11.67 -2.87
N THR A 48 4.26 -10.75 -2.52
CA THR A 48 3.19 -10.24 -3.41
C THR A 48 3.70 -9.26 -4.48
N GLY A 49 4.98 -8.86 -4.43
CA GLY A 49 5.56 -7.89 -5.37
C GLY A 49 5.21 -6.43 -5.06
N ALA A 50 4.82 -6.13 -3.82
CA ALA A 50 4.67 -4.75 -3.35
C ALA A 50 6.02 -4.17 -2.91
N LYS A 51 6.12 -2.85 -3.03
CA LYS A 51 7.25 -2.04 -2.64
C LYS A 51 6.83 -1.13 -1.50
N ILE A 52 7.52 -1.23 -0.37
CA ILE A 52 7.30 -0.31 0.76
C ILE A 52 8.38 0.76 0.74
N LYS A 53 7.98 2.01 0.91
CA LYS A 53 8.86 3.17 1.05
C LYS A 53 8.50 3.93 2.30
N LYS A 54 9.50 4.43 3.03
CA LYS A 54 9.26 5.41 4.09
C LYS A 54 9.22 6.81 3.47
N GLU A 55 8.19 7.59 3.77
CA GLU A 55 8.03 8.99 3.37
C GLU A 55 7.79 9.85 4.62
N GLY A 56 8.85 10.49 5.13
CA GLY A 56 8.84 11.19 6.41
C GLY A 56 8.60 10.24 7.59
N ASP A 57 7.54 10.51 8.35
CA ASP A 57 7.04 9.68 9.45
C ASP A 57 6.01 8.62 9.02
N SER A 58 5.59 8.65 7.75
CA SER A 58 4.64 7.69 7.20
C SER A 58 5.34 6.64 6.35
N PHE A 59 4.71 5.48 6.20
CA PHE A 59 5.14 4.47 5.24
C PHE A 59 4.15 4.41 4.08
N VAL A 60 4.62 4.07 2.89
CA VAL A 60 3.80 3.98 1.68
C VAL A 60 4.07 2.62 1.05
N ILE A 61 3.03 1.80 0.97
CA ILE A 61 3.05 0.52 0.27
C ILE A 61 2.56 0.77 -1.16
N SER A 62 3.34 0.30 -2.13
CA SER A 62 3.06 0.45 -3.56
C SER A 62 3.09 -0.91 -4.23
N LEU A 63 1.95 -1.42 -4.66
CA LEU A 63 1.88 -2.63 -5.49
C LEU A 63 2.35 -2.30 -6.91
N LYS A 64 3.40 -2.99 -7.38
CA LYS A 64 3.73 -2.97 -8.81
C LYS A 64 2.63 -3.74 -9.54
N GLY A 65 1.70 -2.98 -10.11
CA GLY A 65 0.47 -3.54 -10.67
C GLY A 65 0.75 -4.63 -11.70
N PHE A 66 0.01 -5.73 -11.56
CA PHE A 66 -0.40 -6.50 -12.73
C PHE A 66 -1.08 -5.55 -13.73
N PRO A 67 -0.90 -5.76 -15.05
CA PRO A 67 -1.60 -4.97 -16.05
C PRO A 67 -3.10 -5.17 -15.84
N ILE A 68 -3.78 -4.12 -15.37
CA ILE A 68 -5.24 -4.08 -15.37
C ILE A 68 -5.61 -3.94 -16.86
N PRO A 69 -6.27 -4.93 -17.48
CA PRO A 69 -6.71 -4.78 -18.87
C PRO A 69 -7.63 -3.56 -18.92
N ALA A 70 -7.34 -2.65 -19.84
CA ALA A 70 -8.17 -1.48 -20.08
C ALA A 70 -9.59 -1.98 -20.42
N GLN A 71 -10.56 -1.73 -19.55
CA GLN A 71 -11.95 -1.99 -19.89
C GLN A 71 -12.37 -0.90 -20.90
N HIS A 72 -12.71 -1.36 -22.11
CA HIS A 72 -13.25 -0.61 -23.23
C HIS A 72 -14.63 -0.02 -22.89
#